data_AF-A0AA38SRC7-F1
#
_entry.id   AF-A0AA38SRC7-F1
#
_cell.length_a   1.000
_cell.length_b   1.000
_cell.length_c   1.000
_cell.angle_alpha   90.00
_cell.angle_beta   90.00
_cell.angle_gamma   90.00
#
_symmetry.space_group_name_H-M   'P 1'
#
loop_
_entity.id
_entity.type
_entity.pdbx_description
1 polymer ?
#
loop_
_entity_poly.entity_id
_entity_poly.type
_entity_poly.pdbx_seq_one_letter_code
_entity_poly.pdbx_strand_id
1 'polypeptide(L)'
;MKIMVAIKRVVDYAVKIRIKSDKSGVETTNVKMSMNPFCEIALEEALKIKESGLASEVIAVSMGPVQCVDTLRTGLAMGADRAIHVDAPATLFPLSVAKLLKALVEVEKPGLLILGKQAIDDDCNQTGQMVAGLLNWPQGTFASKVVLDKEKKVATVDREVDGGLETLCLDLPAVLTADLRLNQPRYATLPNIMKAKSKPIKKMTAEELKVELRSDMEVVQVTEPPKRKAGVILSSVDELVDKLKNEAHIGRLPTREALHKRGIELDSVLCPRCEAEVQSVNHAIFGCGEVKRMWMAMANWWKMDISNVENFMGLLDTTRDGVAVTLSRLFGKKRYGHLHIKFGRTVIERSLTKT
;
A
#
# COMPACT_ATOMS: atom_id res chain seq x y z
N MET A 1 -23.74 -16.93 -6.71
CA MET A 1 -23.60 -15.62 -7.39
C MET A 1 -22.44 -15.70 -8.36
N LYS A 2 -22.45 -14.88 -9.42
CA LYS A 2 -21.29 -14.73 -10.32
C LYS A 2 -20.33 -13.69 -9.73
N ILE A 3 -19.03 -13.92 -9.86
CA ILE A 3 -17.99 -12.95 -9.51
C ILE A 3 -17.31 -12.52 -10.81
N MET A 4 -17.18 -11.21 -10.99
CA MET A 4 -16.39 -10.64 -12.08
C MET A 4 -15.08 -10.10 -11.53
N VAL A 5 -13.97 -10.40 -12.19
CA VAL A 5 -12.63 -9.96 -11.80
C VAL A 5 -12.00 -9.17 -12.93
N ALA A 6 -11.68 -7.90 -12.68
CA ALA A 6 -10.96 -7.08 -13.64
C ALA A 6 -9.45 -7.30 -13.50
N ILE A 7 -8.82 -7.78 -14.57
CA ILE A 7 -7.38 -8.00 -14.64
C ILE A 7 -6.75 -7.06 -15.69
N LYS A 8 -5.56 -6.55 -15.39
CA LYS A 8 -4.82 -5.66 -16.30
C LYS A 8 -3.49 -6.29 -16.68
N ARG A 9 -3.12 -6.13 -17.96
CA ARG A 9 -1.79 -6.45 -18.49
C ARG A 9 -0.88 -5.24 -18.31
N VAL A 10 0.23 -5.44 -17.61
CA VAL A 10 1.19 -4.37 -17.26
C VAL A 10 2.62 -4.84 -17.54
N VAL A 11 3.57 -3.91 -17.49
CA VAL A 11 5.00 -4.26 -17.50
C VAL A 11 5.31 -5.07 -16.24
N ASP A 12 6.08 -6.16 -16.38
CA ASP A 12 6.46 -7.00 -15.25
C ASP A 12 7.18 -6.17 -14.18
N TYR A 13 6.78 -6.33 -12.92
CA TYR A 13 7.28 -5.53 -11.79
C TYR A 13 8.80 -5.67 -11.58
N ALA A 14 9.42 -6.75 -12.06
CA ALA A 14 10.86 -6.96 -11.97
C ALA A 14 11.64 -6.22 -13.09
N VAL A 15 10.96 -5.66 -14.09
CA VAL A 15 11.60 -4.95 -15.19
C VAL A 15 11.83 -3.49 -14.83
N LYS A 16 13.07 -3.03 -14.99
CA LYS A 16 13.39 -1.60 -14.96
C LYS A 16 12.91 -0.93 -16.25
N ILE A 17 11.86 -0.12 -16.12
CA ILE A 17 11.31 0.66 -17.23
C ILE A 17 12.31 1.71 -17.74
N ARG A 18 12.23 2.00 -19.04
CA ARG A 18 12.98 3.07 -19.70
C ARG A 18 11.98 4.02 -20.37
N ILE A 19 12.28 5.30 -20.34
CA ILE A 19 11.44 6.30 -21.00
C ILE A 19 11.89 6.40 -22.46
N LYS A 20 10.94 6.58 -23.36
CA LYS A 20 11.23 6.77 -24.78
C LYS A 20 12.00 8.08 -25.00
N SER A 21 12.84 8.11 -26.04
CA SER A 21 13.61 9.31 -26.39
C SER A 21 12.74 10.52 -26.75
N ASP A 22 11.56 10.26 -27.30
CA ASP A 22 10.54 11.27 -27.66
C ASP A 22 9.72 11.78 -26.45
N LYS A 23 9.94 11.21 -25.25
CA LYS A 23 9.21 11.53 -24.01
C LYS A 23 7.69 11.33 -24.10
N SER A 24 7.20 10.57 -25.08
CA SER A 24 5.77 10.28 -25.24
C SER A 24 5.26 9.25 -24.22
N GLY A 25 6.17 8.48 -23.61
CA GLY A 25 5.82 7.46 -22.63
C GLY A 25 6.97 6.54 -22.26
N VAL A 26 6.62 5.38 -21.70
CA VAL A 26 7.55 4.31 -21.35
C VAL A 26 7.74 3.37 -22.55
N GLU A 27 8.94 2.81 -22.69
CA GLU A 27 9.25 1.79 -23.69
C GLU A 27 8.56 0.47 -23.30
N THR A 28 7.63 0.04 -24.15
CA THR A 28 6.89 -1.23 -23.99
C THR A 28 7.28 -2.27 -25.02
N THR A 29 8.10 -1.91 -26.01
CA THR A 29 8.51 -2.82 -27.09
C THR A 29 9.54 -3.81 -26.57
N ASN A 30 9.32 -5.10 -26.83
CA ASN A 30 10.19 -6.20 -26.37
C ASN A 30 10.40 -6.24 -24.85
N VAL A 31 9.49 -5.66 -24.09
CA VAL A 31 9.48 -5.73 -22.64
C VAL A 31 8.57 -6.86 -22.18
N LYS A 32 9.00 -7.62 -21.17
CA LYS A 32 8.18 -8.66 -20.56
C LYS A 32 6.96 -8.02 -19.89
N MET A 33 5.78 -8.47 -20.29
CA MET A 33 4.50 -8.05 -19.74
C MET A 33 3.91 -9.18 -18.91
N SER A 34 3.21 -8.85 -17.82
CA SER A 34 2.59 -9.81 -16.92
C SER A 34 1.20 -9.35 -16.47
N MET A 35 0.50 -10.20 -15.72
CA MET A 35 -0.67 -9.74 -14.97
C MET A 35 -0.22 -8.77 -13.89
N ASN A 36 -1.02 -7.73 -13.65
CA ASN A 36 -0.80 -6.84 -12.51
C ASN A 36 -0.86 -7.63 -11.19
N PRO A 37 0.12 -7.51 -10.28
CA PRO A 37 0.15 -8.31 -9.05
C PRO A 37 -1.12 -8.21 -8.19
N PHE A 38 -1.71 -7.02 -8.08
CA PHE A 38 -2.98 -6.85 -7.36
C PHE A 38 -4.16 -7.56 -8.03
N CYS A 39 -4.12 -7.72 -9.36
CA CYS A 39 -5.14 -8.47 -10.10
C CYS A 39 -4.99 -9.98 -9.90
N GLU A 40 -3.78 -10.51 -9.70
CA GLU A 40 -3.57 -11.91 -9.36
C GLU A 40 -4.21 -12.27 -8.01
N ILE A 41 -4.07 -11.37 -7.03
CA ILE A 41 -4.67 -11.50 -5.69
C ILE A 41 -6.20 -11.40 -5.76
N ALA A 42 -6.71 -10.43 -6.53
CA ALA A 42 -8.14 -10.29 -6.76
C ALA A 42 -8.75 -11.56 -7.38
N LEU A 43 -8.03 -12.17 -8.33
CA LEU A 43 -8.46 -13.40 -8.96
C LEU A 43 -8.40 -14.59 -8.00
N GLU A 44 -7.32 -14.74 -7.23
CA GLU A 44 -7.21 -15.78 -6.22
C GLU A 44 -8.35 -15.70 -5.20
N GLU A 45 -8.72 -14.50 -4.76
CA GLU A 45 -9.82 -14.33 -3.82
C GLU A 45 -11.15 -14.79 -4.40
N ALA A 46 -11.44 -14.42 -5.66
CA ALA A 46 -12.63 -14.88 -6.35
C ALA A 46 -12.67 -16.41 -6.47
N LEU A 47 -11.52 -17.05 -6.70
CA LEU A 47 -11.41 -18.51 -6.77
C LEU A 47 -11.63 -19.17 -5.41
N LYS A 48 -11.05 -18.63 -4.33
CA LYS A 48 -11.30 -19.12 -2.96
C LYS A 48 -12.77 -19.03 -2.59
N ILE A 49 -13.42 -17.91 -2.92
CA ILE A 49 -14.87 -17.73 -2.70
C ILE A 49 -15.65 -18.78 -3.51
N LYS A 50 -15.26 -19.08 -4.75
CA LYS A 50 -15.87 -20.15 -5.53
C LYS A 50 -15.67 -21.53 -4.92
N GLU A 51 -14.46 -21.85 -4.46
CA GLU A 51 -14.12 -23.13 -3.82
C GLU A 51 -14.87 -23.37 -2.52
N SER A 52 -15.17 -22.30 -1.75
CA SER A 52 -16.04 -22.37 -0.57
C SER A 52 -17.52 -22.61 -0.90
N GLY A 53 -17.88 -22.74 -2.18
CA GLY A 53 -19.25 -22.90 -2.66
C GLY A 53 -20.05 -21.60 -2.64
N LEU A 54 -19.42 -20.45 -2.37
CA LEU A 54 -20.10 -19.15 -2.27
C LEU A 54 -20.28 -18.45 -3.64
N ALA A 55 -19.50 -18.82 -4.65
CA ALA A 55 -19.70 -18.39 -6.04
C ALA A 55 -19.98 -19.56 -6.98
N SER A 56 -20.77 -19.31 -8.01
CA SER A 56 -21.09 -20.30 -9.06
C SER A 56 -20.17 -20.18 -10.28
N GLU A 57 -19.65 -18.99 -10.54
CA GLU A 57 -18.87 -18.67 -11.74
C GLU A 57 -17.92 -17.50 -11.45
N VAL A 58 -16.68 -17.60 -11.94
CA VAL A 58 -15.68 -16.53 -11.93
C VAL A 58 -15.35 -16.12 -13.36
N ILE A 59 -15.64 -14.86 -13.69
CA ILE A 59 -15.44 -14.26 -15.01
C ILE A 59 -14.25 -13.30 -14.95
N ALA A 60 -13.18 -13.62 -15.67
CA ALA A 60 -12.02 -12.72 -15.79
C ALA A 60 -12.24 -11.72 -16.95
N VAL A 61 -11.97 -10.45 -16.73
CA VAL A 61 -12.19 -9.39 -17.72
C VAL A 61 -10.91 -8.58 -17.90
N SER A 62 -10.49 -8.36 -19.14
CA SER A 62 -9.40 -7.44 -19.48
C SER A 62 -9.82 -6.55 -20.64
N MET A 63 -9.40 -5.29 -20.58
CA MET A 63 -9.70 -4.27 -21.57
C MET A 63 -8.38 -3.72 -22.09
N GLY A 64 -8.24 -3.61 -23.41
CA GLY A 64 -7.00 -3.17 -24.03
C GLY A 64 -6.72 -3.87 -25.35
N PRO A 65 -5.47 -3.82 -25.84
CA PRO A 65 -5.12 -4.38 -27.13
C PRO A 65 -5.17 -5.92 -27.09
N VAL A 66 -5.12 -6.56 -28.27
CA VAL A 66 -5.28 -8.01 -28.43
C VAL A 66 -4.32 -8.83 -27.56
N GLN A 67 -3.14 -8.31 -27.23
CA GLN A 67 -2.16 -8.95 -26.36
C GLN A 67 -2.66 -9.16 -24.91
N CYS A 68 -3.74 -8.49 -24.48
CA CYS A 68 -4.42 -8.76 -23.22
C CYS A 68 -4.99 -10.19 -23.13
N VAL A 69 -5.22 -10.85 -24.27
CA VAL A 69 -5.68 -12.24 -24.32
C VAL A 69 -4.70 -13.18 -23.61
N ASP A 70 -3.38 -12.95 -23.68
CA ASP A 70 -2.38 -13.77 -23.00
C ASP A 70 -2.52 -13.69 -21.46
N THR A 71 -2.80 -12.49 -20.95
CA THR A 71 -3.08 -12.27 -19.52
C THR A 71 -4.39 -12.94 -19.10
N LEU A 72 -5.42 -12.89 -19.94
CA LEU A 72 -6.67 -13.63 -19.71
C LEU A 72 -6.46 -15.14 -19.71
N ARG A 73 -5.63 -15.68 -20.60
CA ARG A 73 -5.26 -17.11 -20.59
C ARG A 73 -4.55 -17.50 -19.30
N THR A 74 -3.72 -16.61 -18.74
CA THR A 74 -3.11 -16.82 -17.42
C THR A 74 -4.17 -16.89 -16.32
N GLY A 75 -5.13 -15.98 -16.30
CA GLY A 75 -6.23 -16.02 -15.33
C GLY A 75 -7.14 -17.27 -15.47
N LEU A 76 -7.39 -17.69 -16.71
CA LEU A 76 -8.09 -18.95 -17.01
C LEU A 76 -7.31 -20.18 -16.53
N ALA A 77 -5.98 -20.13 -16.57
CA ALA A 77 -5.10 -21.18 -16.07
C ALA A 77 -5.02 -21.22 -14.54
N MET A 78 -5.17 -20.08 -13.86
CA MET A 78 -5.30 -20.03 -12.40
C MET A 78 -6.60 -20.67 -11.91
N GLY A 79 -7.69 -20.49 -12.66
CA GLY A 79 -8.96 -21.16 -12.33
C GLY A 79 -10.24 -20.48 -12.80
N ALA A 80 -10.16 -19.31 -13.45
CA ALA A 80 -11.36 -18.63 -13.96
C ALA A 80 -12.15 -19.52 -14.92
N ASP A 81 -13.49 -19.42 -14.90
CA ASP A 81 -14.37 -20.26 -15.72
C ASP A 81 -14.33 -19.83 -17.19
N ARG A 82 -14.46 -18.52 -17.41
CA ARG A 82 -14.38 -17.89 -18.73
C ARG A 82 -13.79 -16.51 -18.63
N ALA A 83 -13.43 -15.96 -19.79
CA ALA A 83 -12.87 -14.63 -19.88
C ALA A 83 -13.63 -13.77 -20.89
N ILE A 84 -13.58 -12.46 -20.68
CA ILE A 84 -14.07 -11.44 -21.60
C ILE A 84 -12.89 -10.53 -21.96
N HIS A 85 -12.63 -10.39 -23.25
CA HIS A 85 -11.70 -9.40 -23.78
C HIS A 85 -12.52 -8.26 -24.39
N VAL A 86 -12.34 -7.06 -23.86
CA VAL A 86 -12.84 -5.85 -24.52
C VAL A 86 -11.72 -5.28 -25.37
N ASP A 87 -11.89 -5.35 -26.68
CA ASP A 87 -10.91 -4.83 -27.64
C ASP A 87 -10.97 -3.31 -27.67
N ALA A 88 -9.91 -2.69 -27.17
CA ALA A 88 -9.78 -1.25 -27.07
C ALA A 88 -8.30 -0.89 -27.27
N PRO A 89 -7.87 -0.65 -28.53
CA PRO A 89 -6.47 -0.44 -28.86
C PRO A 89 -5.93 0.93 -28.41
N ALA A 90 -6.81 1.88 -28.09
CA ALA A 90 -6.45 3.19 -27.57
C ALA A 90 -5.98 3.13 -26.11
N THR A 91 -5.19 4.12 -25.69
CA THR A 91 -4.83 4.31 -24.29
C THR A 91 -6.08 4.53 -23.44
N LEU A 92 -6.30 3.65 -22.46
CA LEU A 92 -7.45 3.73 -21.58
C LEU A 92 -7.06 4.38 -20.25
N PHE A 93 -7.83 5.38 -19.85
CA PHE A 93 -7.76 5.98 -18.51
C PHE A 93 -8.78 5.32 -17.57
N PRO A 94 -8.59 5.44 -16.24
CA PRO A 94 -9.46 4.80 -15.25
C PRO A 94 -10.96 5.04 -15.46
N LEU A 95 -11.36 6.24 -15.88
CA LEU A 95 -12.77 6.56 -16.16
C LEU A 95 -13.34 5.75 -17.33
N SER A 96 -12.59 5.60 -18.43
CA SER A 96 -13.02 4.82 -19.59
C SER A 96 -13.15 3.34 -19.24
N VAL A 97 -12.16 2.81 -18.49
CA VAL A 97 -12.22 1.45 -17.95
C VAL A 97 -13.44 1.29 -17.03
N ALA A 98 -13.73 2.28 -16.20
CA ALA A 98 -14.86 2.23 -15.28
C ALA A 98 -16.22 2.21 -16.01
N LYS A 99 -16.38 3.02 -17.06
CA LYS A 99 -17.59 3.01 -17.91
C LYS A 99 -17.77 1.68 -18.64
N LEU A 100 -16.69 1.10 -19.18
CA LEU A 100 -16.74 -0.22 -19.81
C LEU A 100 -17.10 -1.31 -18.79
N LEU A 101 -16.53 -1.27 -17.57
CA LEU A 101 -16.84 -2.23 -16.52
C LEU A 101 -18.29 -2.11 -16.07
N LYS A 102 -18.83 -0.89 -15.96
CA LYS A 102 -20.25 -0.65 -15.70
C LYS A 102 -21.13 -1.35 -16.75
N ALA A 103 -20.86 -1.14 -18.03
CA ALA A 103 -21.62 -1.78 -19.11
C ALA A 103 -21.53 -3.31 -19.05
N LEU A 104 -20.36 -3.86 -18.74
CA LEU A 104 -20.20 -5.31 -18.54
C LEU A 104 -20.95 -5.85 -17.32
N VAL A 105 -20.99 -5.09 -16.22
CA VAL A 105 -21.79 -5.45 -15.04
C VAL A 105 -23.28 -5.54 -15.41
N GLU A 106 -23.80 -4.62 -16.23
CA GLU A 106 -25.19 -4.63 -16.66
C GLU A 106 -25.53 -5.85 -17.54
N VAL A 107 -24.59 -6.28 -18.39
CA VAL A 107 -24.73 -7.46 -19.27
C VAL A 107 -24.62 -8.77 -18.48
N GLU A 108 -23.57 -8.90 -17.67
CA GLU A 108 -23.23 -10.17 -17.01
C GLU A 108 -23.91 -10.38 -15.66
N LYS A 109 -24.35 -9.28 -15.04
CA LYS A 109 -25.01 -9.20 -13.74
C LYS A 109 -24.26 -9.95 -12.63
N PRO A 110 -22.97 -9.64 -12.39
CA PRO A 110 -22.24 -10.21 -11.27
C PRO A 110 -22.81 -9.74 -9.94
N GLY A 111 -22.74 -10.59 -8.91
CA GLY A 111 -23.09 -10.22 -7.53
C GLY A 111 -21.92 -9.57 -6.77
N LEU A 112 -20.71 -9.67 -7.32
CA LEU A 112 -19.50 -9.12 -6.73
C LEU A 112 -18.51 -8.79 -7.85
N LEU A 113 -17.95 -7.58 -7.80
CA LEU A 113 -16.86 -7.17 -8.69
C LEU A 113 -15.59 -7.00 -7.86
N ILE A 114 -14.53 -7.72 -8.21
CA ILE A 114 -13.23 -7.63 -7.54
C ILE A 114 -12.19 -7.06 -8.51
N LEU A 115 -11.47 -6.04 -8.07
CA LEU A 115 -10.35 -5.45 -8.80
C LEU A 115 -9.08 -5.51 -7.95
N GLY A 116 -7.92 -5.30 -8.57
CA GLY A 116 -6.73 -4.93 -7.81
C GLY A 116 -6.88 -3.50 -7.24
N LYS A 117 -6.22 -3.21 -6.11
CA LYS A 117 -6.11 -1.85 -5.54
C LYS A 117 -5.66 -0.83 -6.57
N GLN A 118 -4.51 -1.06 -7.18
CA GLN A 118 -3.96 -0.20 -8.22
C GLN A 118 -3.30 -1.02 -9.31
N ALA A 119 -3.03 -0.41 -10.45
CA ALA A 119 -2.16 -0.96 -11.46
C ALA A 119 -0.78 -0.33 -11.34
N ILE A 120 0.27 -1.14 -11.39
CA ILE A 120 1.66 -0.69 -11.16
C ILE A 120 2.25 0.19 -12.28
N ASP A 121 1.53 0.35 -13.39
CA ASP A 121 1.95 1.17 -14.53
C ASP A 121 1.42 2.60 -14.44
N ASP A 122 0.15 2.78 -14.05
CA ASP A 122 -0.49 4.09 -13.89
C ASP A 122 -0.54 4.58 -12.43
N ASP A 123 -0.36 3.67 -11.46
CA ASP A 123 -0.45 3.89 -10.01
C ASP A 123 -1.66 4.74 -9.58
N CYS A 124 -2.77 4.67 -10.33
CA CYS A 124 -3.89 5.60 -10.15
C CYS A 124 -4.73 5.31 -8.92
N ASN A 125 -4.93 4.03 -8.58
CA ASN A 125 -5.82 3.60 -7.49
C ASN A 125 -7.23 4.25 -7.56
N GLN A 126 -7.85 4.22 -8.75
CA GLN A 126 -9.11 4.94 -9.03
C GLN A 126 -10.23 4.05 -9.59
N THR A 127 -9.88 3.10 -10.48
CA THR A 127 -10.86 2.35 -11.28
C THR A 127 -11.93 1.66 -10.43
N GLY A 128 -11.55 1.04 -9.30
CA GLY A 128 -12.52 0.36 -8.43
C GLY A 128 -13.55 1.31 -7.83
N GLN A 129 -13.10 2.44 -7.30
CA GLN A 129 -13.96 3.46 -6.69
C GLN A 129 -14.85 4.15 -7.73
N MET A 130 -14.32 4.41 -8.93
CA MET A 130 -15.08 4.99 -10.03
C MET A 130 -16.21 4.06 -10.47
N VAL A 131 -15.94 2.76 -10.64
CA VAL A 131 -16.98 1.78 -11.00
C VAL A 131 -18.05 1.69 -9.93
N ALA A 132 -17.66 1.65 -8.65
CA ALA A 132 -18.60 1.62 -7.54
C ALA A 132 -19.53 2.85 -7.56
N GLY A 133 -18.98 4.05 -7.76
CA GLY A 133 -19.76 5.29 -7.90
C GLY A 133 -20.70 5.27 -9.11
N LEU A 134 -20.23 4.79 -10.27
CA LEU A 134 -21.05 4.71 -11.50
C LEU A 134 -22.20 3.69 -11.42
N LEU A 135 -22.02 2.63 -10.63
CA LEU A 135 -23.04 1.60 -10.37
C LEU A 135 -23.92 1.93 -9.16
N ASN A 136 -23.55 2.93 -8.38
CA ASN A 136 -24.12 3.21 -7.06
C ASN A 136 -24.05 1.97 -6.14
N TRP A 137 -22.92 1.26 -6.15
CA TRP A 137 -22.67 0.07 -5.33
C TRP A 137 -21.78 0.42 -4.13
N PRO A 138 -21.96 -0.24 -2.97
CA PRO A 138 -21.03 -0.14 -1.86
C PRO A 138 -19.64 -0.65 -2.27
N GLN A 139 -18.60 -0.05 -1.67
CA GLN A 139 -17.21 -0.36 -1.98
C GLN A 139 -16.42 -0.79 -0.74
N GLY A 140 -15.57 -1.80 -0.90
CA GLY A 140 -14.59 -2.24 0.09
C GLY A 140 -13.18 -2.11 -0.49
N THR A 141 -12.56 -0.94 -0.31
CA THR A 141 -11.21 -0.69 -0.83
C THR A 141 -10.13 -1.18 0.12
N PHE A 142 -8.96 -1.53 -0.43
CA PHE A 142 -7.80 -2.03 0.33
C PHE A 142 -8.11 -3.25 1.21
N ALA A 143 -8.91 -4.18 0.68
CA ALA A 143 -9.35 -5.36 1.39
C ALA A 143 -8.15 -6.27 1.73
N SER A 144 -7.96 -6.57 3.02
CA SER A 144 -7.01 -7.56 3.54
C SER A 144 -7.70 -8.83 4.04
N LYS A 145 -9.02 -8.81 4.22
CA LYS A 145 -9.84 -10.01 4.46
C LYS A 145 -11.25 -9.79 3.93
N VAL A 146 -11.83 -10.83 3.36
CA VAL A 146 -13.22 -10.82 2.86
C VAL A 146 -13.95 -12.05 3.38
N VAL A 147 -15.14 -11.83 3.95
CA VAL A 147 -16.05 -12.89 4.39
C VAL A 147 -17.43 -12.60 3.81
N LEU A 148 -17.96 -13.53 3.01
CA LEU A 148 -19.30 -13.38 2.43
C LEU A 148 -20.33 -14.18 3.22
N ASP A 149 -21.43 -13.53 3.57
CA ASP A 149 -22.63 -14.16 4.10
C ASP A 149 -23.71 -14.17 3.00
N LYS A 150 -23.94 -15.36 2.44
CA LYS A 150 -24.93 -15.57 1.38
C LYS A 150 -26.37 -15.38 1.84
N GLU A 151 -26.67 -15.78 3.08
CA GLU A 151 -28.03 -15.77 3.61
C GLU A 151 -28.47 -14.33 3.85
N LYS A 152 -27.56 -13.51 4.41
CA LYS A 152 -27.80 -12.10 4.67
C LYS A 152 -27.53 -11.20 3.46
N LYS A 153 -26.87 -11.73 2.42
CA LYS A 153 -26.42 -10.99 1.22
C LYS A 153 -25.47 -9.83 1.56
N VAL A 154 -24.52 -10.10 2.44
CA VAL A 154 -23.59 -9.10 2.96
C VAL A 154 -22.16 -9.59 2.82
N ALA A 155 -21.24 -8.67 2.54
CA ALA A 155 -19.80 -8.88 2.57
C ALA A 155 -19.20 -8.13 3.77
N THR A 156 -18.55 -8.85 4.68
CA THR A 156 -17.70 -8.24 5.72
C THR A 156 -16.27 -8.14 5.19
N VAL A 157 -15.72 -6.94 5.18
CA VAL A 157 -14.41 -6.63 4.58
C VAL A 157 -13.54 -5.92 5.61
N ASP A 158 -12.38 -6.50 5.91
CA ASP A 158 -11.35 -5.80 6.67
C ASP A 158 -10.47 -5.02 5.70
N ARG A 159 -10.31 -3.72 5.94
CA ARG A 159 -9.59 -2.78 5.10
C ARG A 159 -8.33 -2.30 5.78
N GLU A 160 -7.26 -2.18 5.01
CA GLU A 160 -6.02 -1.56 5.45
C GLU A 160 -6.13 -0.03 5.31
N VAL A 161 -6.04 0.66 6.43
CA VAL A 161 -6.02 2.13 6.53
C VAL A 161 -4.72 2.57 7.21
N ASP A 162 -4.37 3.86 7.11
CA ASP A 162 -3.07 4.35 7.61
C ASP A 162 -2.83 4.06 9.10
N GLY A 163 -3.91 4.03 9.90
CA GLY A 163 -3.86 3.76 11.34
C GLY A 163 -3.99 2.29 11.75
N GLY A 164 -4.21 1.36 10.80
CA GLY A 164 -4.43 -0.06 11.09
C GLY A 164 -5.52 -0.68 10.22
N LEU A 165 -6.46 -1.38 10.86
CA LEU A 165 -7.54 -2.11 10.20
C LEU A 165 -8.90 -1.49 10.50
N GLU A 166 -9.76 -1.44 9.48
CA GLU A 166 -11.15 -1.00 9.58
C GLU A 166 -12.06 -2.09 8.99
N THR A 167 -13.01 -2.59 9.78
CA THR A 167 -13.98 -3.60 9.31
C THR A 167 -15.26 -2.94 8.83
N LEU A 168 -15.63 -3.18 7.58
CA LEU A 168 -16.88 -2.72 6.99
C LEU A 168 -17.82 -3.87 6.67
N CYS A 169 -19.12 -3.55 6.69
CA CYS A 169 -20.21 -4.44 6.36
C CYS A 169 -20.92 -3.86 5.13
N LEU A 170 -20.87 -4.56 4.00
CA LEU A 170 -21.32 -4.06 2.70
C LEU A 170 -22.47 -4.93 2.17
N ASP A 171 -23.56 -4.31 1.76
CA ASP A 171 -24.64 -5.03 1.08
C ASP A 171 -24.20 -5.49 -0.31
N LEU A 172 -24.61 -6.69 -0.72
CA LEU A 172 -24.38 -7.18 -2.08
C LEU A 172 -25.51 -6.72 -3.02
N PRO A 173 -25.19 -6.28 -4.25
CA PRO A 173 -23.88 -6.36 -4.91
C PRO A 173 -22.88 -5.27 -4.51
N ALA A 174 -21.59 -5.61 -4.46
CA ALA A 174 -20.53 -4.71 -4.02
C ALA A 174 -19.30 -4.72 -4.96
N VAL A 175 -18.45 -3.70 -4.83
CA VAL A 175 -17.14 -3.61 -5.49
C VAL A 175 -16.02 -3.70 -4.45
N LEU A 176 -15.09 -4.64 -4.64
CA LEU A 176 -13.94 -4.82 -3.76
C LEU A 176 -12.63 -4.53 -4.49
N THR A 177 -11.66 -3.96 -3.79
CA THR A 177 -10.28 -3.85 -4.32
C THR A 177 -9.31 -4.58 -3.41
N ALA A 178 -8.56 -5.53 -3.96
CA ALA A 178 -7.63 -6.37 -3.20
C ALA A 178 -6.31 -5.64 -2.88
N ASP A 179 -5.91 -5.65 -1.61
CA ASP A 179 -4.57 -5.28 -1.16
C ASP A 179 -3.61 -6.49 -1.21
N LEU A 180 -2.30 -6.25 -1.14
CA LEU A 180 -1.26 -7.29 -1.17
C LEU A 180 -1.41 -8.32 -0.03
N ARG A 181 -2.02 -7.93 1.08
CA ARG A 181 -2.16 -8.78 2.28
C ARG A 181 -3.34 -9.74 2.24
N LEU A 182 -4.22 -9.62 1.25
CA LEU A 182 -5.46 -10.40 1.19
C LEU A 182 -5.22 -11.90 1.08
N ASN A 183 -4.32 -12.30 0.18
CA ASN A 183 -3.98 -13.70 -0.04
C ASN A 183 -2.63 -13.86 -0.77
N GLN A 184 -2.24 -15.11 -0.99
CA GLN A 184 -1.12 -15.47 -1.86
C GLN A 184 -1.68 -16.16 -3.11
N PRO A 185 -1.49 -15.59 -4.31
CA PRO A 185 -1.96 -16.18 -5.56
C PRO A 185 -1.35 -17.56 -5.80
N ARG A 186 -2.17 -18.51 -6.25
CA ARG A 186 -1.66 -19.84 -6.64
C ARG A 186 -0.95 -19.79 -7.99
N TYR A 187 0.03 -20.68 -8.16
CA TYR A 187 0.63 -20.92 -9.47
C TYR A 187 -0.27 -21.81 -10.33
N ALA A 188 -0.40 -21.45 -11.60
CA ALA A 188 -1.09 -22.29 -12.57
C ALA A 188 -0.26 -23.54 -12.89
N THR A 189 -0.86 -24.72 -12.74
CA THR A 189 -0.20 -25.99 -13.08
C THR A 189 -0.20 -26.22 -14.59
N LEU A 190 0.78 -26.98 -15.10
CA LEU A 190 0.88 -27.28 -16.55
C LEU A 190 -0.42 -27.85 -17.16
N PRO A 191 -1.14 -28.78 -16.49
CA PRO A 191 -2.44 -29.25 -17.00
C PRO A 191 -3.48 -28.13 -17.12
N ASN A 192 -3.51 -27.20 -16.17
CA ASN A 192 -4.45 -26.08 -16.20
C ASN A 192 -4.11 -25.07 -17.30
N ILE A 193 -2.82 -24.85 -17.57
CA ILE A 193 -2.37 -24.00 -18.69
C ILE A 193 -2.85 -24.59 -20.02
N MET A 194 -2.80 -25.92 -20.18
CA MET A 194 -3.29 -26.59 -21.39
C MET A 194 -4.83 -26.48 -21.51
N LYS A 195 -5.57 -26.70 -20.41
CA LYS A 195 -7.03 -26.52 -20.38
C LYS A 195 -7.45 -25.07 -20.61
N ALA A 196 -6.64 -24.11 -20.19
CA ALA A 196 -6.94 -22.69 -20.35
C ALA A 196 -6.98 -22.26 -21.83
N LYS A 197 -6.28 -22.96 -22.73
CA LYS A 197 -6.30 -22.68 -24.18
C LYS A 197 -7.66 -22.99 -24.82
N SER A 198 -8.39 -24.00 -24.30
CA SER A 198 -9.70 -24.38 -24.82
C SER A 198 -10.87 -23.64 -24.15
N LYS A 199 -10.65 -23.00 -22.99
CA LYS A 199 -11.69 -22.21 -22.33
C LYS A 199 -12.14 -21.02 -23.18
N PRO A 200 -13.43 -20.63 -23.11
CA PRO A 200 -13.98 -19.57 -23.94
C PRO A 200 -13.46 -18.19 -23.52
N ILE A 201 -13.08 -17.39 -24.51
CA ILE A 201 -12.82 -15.95 -24.37
C ILE A 201 -13.81 -15.23 -25.26
N LYS A 202 -14.78 -14.54 -24.65
CA LYS A 202 -15.73 -13.71 -25.39
C LYS A 202 -15.03 -12.40 -25.75
N LYS A 203 -14.88 -12.13 -27.04
CA LYS A 203 -14.44 -10.82 -27.53
C LYS A 203 -15.66 -9.90 -27.58
N MET A 204 -15.50 -8.68 -27.09
CA MET A 204 -16.47 -7.59 -27.20
C MET A 204 -15.75 -6.31 -27.60
N THR A 205 -16.47 -5.35 -28.16
CA THR A 205 -15.92 -4.01 -28.46
C THR A 205 -16.60 -2.94 -27.62
N ALA A 206 -16.00 -1.74 -27.57
CA ALA A 206 -16.59 -0.61 -26.87
C ALA A 206 -17.91 -0.15 -27.51
N GLU A 207 -18.04 -0.29 -28.83
CA GLU A 207 -19.25 0.03 -29.60
C GLU A 207 -20.41 -0.91 -29.23
N GLU A 208 -20.13 -2.22 -29.10
CA GLU A 208 -21.13 -3.20 -28.65
C GLU A 208 -21.62 -2.90 -27.22
N LEU A 209 -20.74 -2.38 -26.37
CA LEU A 209 -21.06 -1.95 -25.01
C LEU A 209 -21.70 -0.56 -24.95
N LYS A 210 -21.82 0.14 -26.09
CA LYS A 210 -22.36 1.50 -26.19
C LYS A 210 -21.63 2.50 -25.29
N VAL A 211 -20.31 2.34 -25.14
CA VAL A 211 -19.47 3.23 -24.32
C VAL A 211 -18.58 4.05 -25.21
N GLU A 212 -18.68 5.38 -25.09
CA GLU A 212 -17.77 6.29 -25.76
C GLU A 212 -16.42 6.35 -25.04
N LEU A 213 -15.35 5.98 -25.75
CA LEU A 213 -13.96 6.03 -25.27
C LEU A 213 -13.36 7.43 -25.45
N ARG A 214 -13.98 8.43 -24.84
CA ARG A 214 -13.41 9.78 -24.77
C ARG A 214 -12.53 9.92 -23.54
N SER A 215 -11.33 10.45 -23.73
CA SER A 215 -10.47 10.93 -22.64
C SER A 215 -10.48 12.45 -22.60
N ASP A 216 -10.75 13.01 -21.42
CA ASP A 216 -10.56 14.45 -21.17
C ASP A 216 -9.14 14.75 -20.64
N MET A 217 -8.27 13.75 -20.61
CA MET A 217 -6.86 13.86 -20.21
C MET A 217 -5.94 13.52 -21.37
N GLU A 218 -4.86 14.28 -21.48
CA GLU A 218 -3.77 14.07 -22.43
C GLU A 218 -2.43 14.03 -21.67
N VAL A 219 -1.60 13.04 -21.99
CA VAL A 219 -0.24 12.94 -21.45
C VAL A 219 0.68 13.77 -22.32
N VAL A 220 1.06 14.96 -21.83
CA VAL A 220 1.91 15.89 -22.58
C VAL A 220 3.37 15.40 -22.65
N GLN A 221 3.90 14.89 -21.54
CA GLN A 221 5.31 14.49 -21.47
C GLN A 221 5.56 13.52 -20.30
N VAL A 222 6.46 12.56 -20.51
CA VAL A 222 6.98 11.64 -19.49
C VAL A 222 8.49 11.83 -19.35
N THR A 223 8.99 12.00 -18.11
CA THR A 223 10.42 12.28 -17.83
C THR A 223 10.96 11.46 -16.68
N GLU A 224 12.27 11.24 -16.69
CA GLU A 224 12.93 10.49 -15.60
C GLU A 224 12.89 11.34 -14.33
N PRO A 225 12.65 10.72 -13.16
CA PRO A 225 12.80 11.42 -11.90
C PRO A 225 14.24 11.91 -11.72
N PRO A 226 14.45 12.99 -10.96
CA PRO A 226 15.78 13.52 -10.73
C PRO A 226 16.69 12.45 -10.12
N LYS A 227 17.88 12.25 -10.71
CA LYS A 227 18.86 11.29 -10.20
C LYS A 227 19.26 11.68 -8.78
N ARG A 228 19.14 10.73 -7.85
CA ARG A 228 19.58 10.93 -6.46
C ARG A 228 21.09 11.20 -6.45
N LYS A 229 21.53 12.21 -5.68
CA LYS A 229 22.96 12.46 -5.46
C LYS A 229 23.61 11.24 -4.79
N ALA A 230 24.87 10.98 -5.13
CA ALA A 230 25.62 9.90 -4.50
C ALA A 230 25.65 10.09 -2.97
N GLY A 231 25.48 8.98 -2.24
CA GLY A 231 25.61 8.99 -0.79
C GLY A 231 27.07 9.12 -0.36
N VAL A 232 27.28 9.43 0.92
CA VAL A 232 28.61 9.49 1.54
C VAL A 232 28.74 8.33 2.52
N ILE A 233 29.88 7.62 2.47
CA ILE A 233 30.22 6.59 3.46
C ILE A 233 30.80 7.32 4.68
N LEU A 234 30.23 7.05 5.86
CA LEU A 234 30.65 7.66 7.12
C LEU A 234 31.45 6.67 7.95
N SER A 235 32.39 7.20 8.71
CA SER A 235 33.36 6.41 9.46
C SER A 235 32.91 6.08 10.89
N SER A 236 31.90 6.79 11.41
CA SER A 236 31.42 6.63 12.77
C SER A 236 29.93 6.95 12.92
N VAL A 237 29.36 6.52 14.04
CA VAL A 237 27.98 6.86 14.42
C VAL A 237 27.86 8.35 14.76
N ASP A 238 28.90 8.94 15.37
CA ASP A 238 28.91 10.37 15.71
C ASP A 238 28.88 11.25 14.46
N GLU A 239 29.66 10.89 13.44
CA GLU A 239 29.64 11.57 12.13
C GLU A 239 28.27 11.46 11.46
N LEU A 240 27.59 10.32 11.61
CA LEU A 240 26.22 10.15 11.10
C LEU A 240 25.24 11.06 11.84
N VAL A 241 25.29 11.12 13.16
CA VAL A 241 24.41 11.97 13.97
C VAL A 241 24.65 13.45 13.66
N ASP A 242 25.91 13.86 13.51
CA ASP A 242 26.27 15.23 13.15
C ASP A 242 25.69 15.64 11.78
N LYS A 243 25.90 14.81 10.74
CA LYS A 243 25.34 15.07 9.41
C LYS A 243 23.81 15.06 9.39
N LEU A 244 23.16 14.19 10.17
CA LEU A 244 21.70 14.18 10.26
C LEU A 244 21.15 15.45 10.93
N LYS A 245 21.81 15.94 11.99
CA LYS A 245 21.42 17.17 12.71
C LYS A 245 21.67 18.44 11.88
N ASN A 246 22.81 18.49 11.19
CA ASN A 246 23.29 19.69 10.52
C ASN A 246 22.89 19.79 9.04
N GLU A 247 22.96 18.69 8.30
CA GLU A 247 22.73 18.68 6.84
C GLU A 247 21.33 18.18 6.46
N ALA A 248 20.82 17.16 7.16
CA ALA A 248 19.50 16.59 6.85
C ALA A 248 18.34 17.31 7.57
N HIS A 249 18.65 18.18 8.55
CA HIS A 249 17.69 18.88 9.40
C HIS A 249 16.64 17.98 10.07
N ILE A 250 16.96 16.70 10.25
CA ILE A 250 16.07 15.73 10.90
C ILE A 250 16.17 15.99 12.40
N GLY A 251 15.09 16.50 12.99
CA GLY A 251 15.00 16.79 14.44
C GLY A 251 15.08 18.26 14.84
N ARG A 252 15.14 19.22 13.90
CA ARG A 252 14.91 20.63 14.24
C ARG A 252 13.40 20.89 14.32
N LEU A 253 12.91 21.27 15.50
CA LEU A 253 11.63 21.99 15.60
C LEU A 253 11.72 23.23 14.69
N PRO A 254 10.66 23.59 13.96
CA PRO A 254 10.67 24.76 13.09
C PRO A 254 11.10 25.99 13.91
N THR A 255 12.11 26.71 13.42
CA THR A 255 12.60 27.92 14.09
C THR A 255 11.48 28.97 14.14
N ARG A 256 11.51 29.86 15.13
CA ARG A 256 10.54 30.95 15.27
C ARG A 256 10.42 31.77 13.98
N GLU A 257 11.54 32.04 13.30
CA GLU A 257 11.56 32.68 11.97
C GLU A 257 10.82 31.87 10.88
N ALA A 258 10.93 30.55 10.89
CA ALA A 258 10.25 29.68 9.92
C ALA A 258 8.73 29.62 10.16
N LEU A 259 8.30 29.72 11.43
CA LEU A 259 6.89 29.83 11.81
C LEU A 259 6.32 31.22 11.49
N HIS A 260 7.10 32.28 11.74
CA HIS A 260 6.72 33.66 11.42
C HIS A 260 6.57 33.88 9.90
N LYS A 261 7.46 33.30 9.09
CA LYS A 261 7.34 33.30 7.62
C LYS A 261 6.10 32.56 7.10
N ARG A 262 5.47 31.73 7.93
CA ARG A 262 4.23 31.00 7.62
C ARG A 262 3.00 31.63 8.29
N GLY A 263 3.13 32.83 8.88
CA GLY A 263 2.03 33.56 9.50
C GLY A 263 1.56 33.01 10.84
N ILE A 264 2.38 32.17 11.50
CA ILE A 264 2.07 31.58 12.80
C ILE A 264 2.90 32.34 13.85
N GLU A 265 2.25 33.27 14.57
CA GLU A 265 2.83 33.93 15.74
C GLU A 265 2.58 33.07 16.99
N LEU A 266 3.68 32.68 17.65
CA LEU A 266 3.65 32.02 18.94
C LEU A 266 4.52 32.84 19.89
N ASP A 267 3.94 33.31 20.99
CA ASP A 267 4.63 34.14 21.99
C ASP A 267 5.62 33.32 22.83
N SER A 268 5.36 32.01 23.00
CA SER A 268 6.31 31.04 23.58
C SER A 268 6.05 29.62 23.07
N VAL A 269 7.09 28.77 23.04
CA VAL A 269 6.96 27.34 22.73
C VAL A 269 6.61 26.63 24.04
N LEU A 270 5.34 26.29 24.22
CA LEU A 270 4.83 25.60 25.40
C LEU A 270 5.07 24.09 25.30
N CYS A 271 5.40 23.44 26.41
CA CYS A 271 5.46 21.98 26.49
C CYS A 271 4.05 21.41 26.33
N PRO A 272 3.76 20.53 25.35
CA PRO A 272 2.41 20.00 25.11
C PRO A 272 1.90 19.06 26.21
N ARG A 273 2.70 18.80 27.25
CA ARG A 273 2.34 17.94 28.39
C ARG A 273 2.03 18.73 29.66
N CYS A 274 2.83 19.76 29.96
CA CYS A 274 2.75 20.51 31.22
C CYS A 274 2.56 22.03 31.06
N GLU A 275 2.43 22.51 29.82
CA GLU A 275 2.16 23.92 29.49
C GLU A 275 3.16 24.95 30.07
N ALA A 276 4.34 24.50 30.52
CA ALA A 276 5.41 25.39 30.94
C ALA A 276 6.15 25.97 29.72
N GLU A 277 6.63 27.22 29.85
CA GLU A 277 7.49 27.85 28.85
C GLU A 277 8.84 27.11 28.77
N VAL A 278 9.16 26.59 27.59
CA VAL A 278 10.32 25.71 27.43
C VAL A 278 11.47 26.46 26.78
N GLN A 279 12.60 26.59 27.49
CA GLN A 279 13.83 27.16 26.92
C GLN A 279 14.64 26.16 26.08
N SER A 280 14.41 24.84 26.19
CA SER A 280 15.12 23.82 25.39
C SER A 280 14.45 22.44 25.36
N VAL A 281 14.81 21.62 24.36
CA VAL A 281 14.35 20.22 24.17
C VAL A 281 14.62 19.34 25.40
N ASN A 282 15.67 19.62 26.17
CA ASN A 282 16.01 18.87 27.38
C ASN A 282 14.95 19.02 28.48
N HIS A 283 14.28 20.17 28.57
CA HIS A 283 13.25 20.38 29.58
C HIS A 283 11.95 19.60 29.26
N ALA A 284 11.57 19.52 27.99
CA ALA A 284 10.39 18.76 27.55
C ALA A 284 10.55 17.24 27.76
N ILE A 285 11.77 16.72 27.63
CA ILE A 285 12.05 15.28 27.71
C ILE A 285 12.46 14.83 29.13
N PHE A 286 13.22 15.63 29.87
CA PHE A 286 13.82 15.19 31.15
C PHE A 286 13.52 16.11 32.35
N GLY A 287 13.14 17.36 32.11
CA GLY A 287 12.89 18.35 33.18
C GLY A 287 11.46 18.37 33.73
N CYS A 288 10.50 17.83 32.98
CA CYS A 288 9.08 17.85 33.38
C CYS A 288 8.78 16.88 34.53
N GLY A 289 8.20 17.38 35.62
CA GLY A 289 7.87 16.61 36.83
C GLY A 289 6.90 15.44 36.59
N GLU A 290 6.05 15.51 35.56
CA GLU A 290 5.19 14.38 35.16
C GLU A 290 5.98 13.26 34.48
N VAL A 291 6.95 13.61 33.62
CA VAL A 291 7.82 12.64 32.96
C VAL A 291 8.70 11.93 33.99
N LYS A 292 9.19 12.68 35.00
CA LYS A 292 9.96 12.11 36.12
C LYS A 292 9.14 11.12 36.97
N ARG A 293 7.87 11.42 37.22
CA ARG A 293 6.93 10.50 37.91
C ARG A 293 6.67 9.23 37.10
N MET A 294 6.51 9.34 35.79
CA MET A 294 6.36 8.19 34.88
C MET A 294 7.59 7.27 34.92
N TRP A 295 8.80 7.83 34.89
CA TRP A 295 10.05 7.07 34.98
C TRP A 295 10.19 6.34 36.32
N MET A 296 9.88 6.99 37.44
CA MET A 296 9.92 6.36 38.76
C MET A 296 8.91 5.21 38.88
N ALA A 297 7.71 5.36 38.32
CA ALA A 297 6.71 4.29 38.29
C ALA A 297 7.18 3.08 37.46
N MET A 298 7.82 3.31 36.31
CA MET A 298 8.36 2.23 35.47
C MET A 298 9.53 1.49 36.12
N ALA A 299 10.43 2.21 36.81
CA ALA A 299 11.57 1.59 37.48
C ALA A 299 11.17 0.72 38.68
N ASN A 300 10.16 1.16 39.46
CA ASN A 300 9.54 0.32 40.48
C ASN A 300 8.89 -0.93 39.89
N TRP A 301 8.24 -0.81 38.72
CA TRP A 301 7.59 -1.95 38.07
C TRP A 301 8.59 -3.00 37.57
N TRP A 302 9.84 -2.60 37.28
CA TRP A 302 10.92 -3.49 36.84
C TRP A 302 11.82 -3.97 37.98
N LYS A 303 11.50 -3.65 39.26
CA LYS A 303 12.30 -3.97 40.44
C LYS A 303 13.78 -3.54 40.31
N MET A 304 14.02 -2.38 39.70
CA MET A 304 15.35 -1.79 39.66
C MET A 304 15.60 -1.00 40.94
N ASP A 305 16.69 -1.28 41.65
CA ASP A 305 17.09 -0.51 42.82
C ASP A 305 17.75 0.79 42.36
N ILE A 306 17.02 1.90 42.52
CA ILE A 306 17.43 3.26 42.19
C ILE A 306 17.57 4.10 43.47
N SER A 307 17.99 3.47 44.56
CA SER A 307 18.26 4.11 45.85
C SER A 307 19.26 5.28 45.78
N ASN A 308 19.99 5.45 44.68
CA ASN A 308 20.76 6.66 44.42
C ASN A 308 20.52 7.19 43.00
N VAL A 309 19.50 8.04 42.85
CA VAL A 309 19.09 8.67 41.57
C VAL A 309 20.23 9.49 40.94
N GLU A 310 21.19 9.97 41.74
CA GLU A 310 22.40 10.65 41.23
C GLU A 310 23.31 9.72 40.42
N ASN A 311 23.41 8.43 40.75
CA ASN A 311 24.19 7.46 39.96
C ASN A 311 23.48 7.06 38.65
N PHE A 312 22.15 7.12 38.61
CA PHE A 312 21.39 6.91 37.36
C PHE A 312 21.58 8.09 36.41
N MET A 313 21.71 9.32 36.94
CA MET A 313 22.11 10.49 36.18
C MET A 313 23.58 10.36 35.70
N GLY A 314 24.50 9.87 36.54
CA GLY A 314 25.90 9.65 36.16
C GLY A 314 26.11 8.61 35.04
N LEU A 315 25.23 7.61 34.92
CA LEU A 315 25.26 6.67 33.79
C LEU A 315 24.73 7.27 32.47
N LEU A 316 23.98 8.36 32.56
CA LEU A 316 23.50 9.15 31.42
C LEU A 316 24.47 10.33 31.10
N ASP A 317 25.38 10.66 32.02
CA ASP A 317 26.25 11.84 31.99
C ASP A 317 27.66 11.58 31.45
N THR A 318 27.76 10.76 30.40
CA THR A 318 28.88 10.87 29.45
C THR A 318 28.33 11.30 28.10
N THR A 319 27.81 12.53 28.04
CA THR A 319 27.46 13.20 26.77
C THR A 319 27.68 14.73 26.85
N ARG A 320 28.62 15.27 26.06
CA ARG A 320 28.18 16.14 24.96
C ARG A 320 27.85 15.15 23.83
N ASP A 321 26.66 14.94 23.31
CA ASP A 321 25.34 15.50 23.53
C ASP A 321 24.33 14.39 23.20
N GLY A 322 23.46 14.02 24.16
CA GLY A 322 22.09 13.53 23.92
C GLY A 322 21.88 12.26 23.08
N VAL A 323 21.65 11.14 23.78
CA VAL A 323 21.09 9.88 23.25
C VAL A 323 19.58 9.81 23.52
N ALA A 324 18.80 9.21 22.62
CA ALA A 324 17.43 8.75 22.88
C ALA A 324 17.26 7.28 22.44
N VAL A 325 16.77 6.43 23.35
CA VAL A 325 16.48 5.00 23.15
C VAL A 325 14.98 4.75 23.38
N THR A 326 14.32 4.03 22.47
CA THR A 326 12.95 3.50 22.65
C THR A 326 12.96 1.99 22.43
N LEU A 327 12.35 1.22 23.35
CA LEU A 327 12.32 -0.25 23.37
C LEU A 327 10.87 -0.77 23.46
N SER A 328 10.46 -1.62 22.51
CA SER A 328 9.28 -2.48 22.61
C SER A 328 9.67 -3.95 22.45
N ARG A 329 8.93 -4.86 23.11
CA ARG A 329 9.35 -6.20 23.54
C ARG A 329 8.64 -7.29 22.70
N LEU A 330 9.35 -8.36 22.31
CA LEU A 330 8.77 -9.62 21.82
C LEU A 330 9.37 -10.80 22.59
N PHE A 331 8.51 -11.60 23.23
CA PHE A 331 8.89 -12.86 23.89
C PHE A 331 8.93 -14.00 22.87
N GLY A 332 9.99 -14.82 22.90
CA GLY A 332 10.06 -16.08 22.16
C GLY A 332 11.46 -16.68 22.07
N LYS A 333 11.87 -17.40 23.11
CA LYS A 333 13.00 -18.36 23.22
C LYS A 333 13.99 -18.44 22.03
N LYS A 334 14.92 -17.48 21.93
CA LYS A 334 16.35 -17.64 21.55
C LYS A 334 17.07 -16.29 21.76
N ARG A 335 18.27 -16.33 22.32
CA ARG A 335 19.00 -15.18 22.88
C ARG A 335 19.69 -14.32 21.82
N TYR A 336 18.91 -13.61 21.01
CA TYR A 336 19.37 -12.54 20.12
C TYR A 336 18.32 -11.43 20.10
N GLY A 337 18.70 -10.21 20.47
CA GLY A 337 17.81 -9.06 20.44
C GLY A 337 18.08 -8.24 19.17
N HIS A 338 17.05 -8.00 18.37
CA HIS A 338 17.11 -7.03 17.27
C HIS A 338 16.43 -5.75 17.72
N LEU A 339 17.14 -4.63 17.59
CA LEU A 339 16.62 -3.30 17.89
C LEU A 339 16.05 -2.70 16.60
N HIS A 340 14.75 -2.41 16.58
CA HIS A 340 14.09 -1.72 15.48
C HIS A 340 13.81 -0.27 15.87
N ILE A 341 14.36 0.66 15.10
CA ILE A 341 14.10 2.10 15.28
C ILE A 341 13.51 2.65 13.97
N LYS A 342 12.33 3.27 14.06
CA LYS A 342 11.63 3.89 12.93
C LYS A 342 11.47 5.38 13.18
N PHE A 343 12.06 6.21 12.32
CA PHE A 343 11.83 7.66 12.26
C PHE A 343 11.41 8.03 10.85
N GLY A 344 10.15 8.46 10.68
CA GLY A 344 9.62 8.83 9.37
C GLY A 344 9.75 7.69 8.34
N ARG A 345 10.39 7.97 7.19
CA ARG A 345 10.55 7.03 6.07
C ARG A 345 11.84 6.18 6.10
N THR A 346 12.64 6.23 7.16
CA THR A 346 13.90 5.47 7.25
C THR A 346 13.83 4.41 8.36
N VAL A 347 14.35 3.21 8.06
CA VAL A 347 14.45 2.08 8.97
C VAL A 347 15.92 1.71 9.14
N ILE A 348 16.35 1.52 10.39
CA ILE A 348 17.70 1.03 10.73
C ILE A 348 17.54 -0.26 11.55
N GLU A 349 18.24 -1.32 11.13
CA GLU A 349 18.30 -2.60 11.84
C GLU A 349 19.71 -2.85 12.40
N ARG A 350 19.77 -3.34 13.65
CA ARG A 350 21.02 -3.82 14.26
C ARG A 350 20.78 -5.05 15.14
N SER A 351 21.72 -5.99 15.07
CA SER A 351 21.75 -7.22 15.88
C SER A 351 22.64 -7.01 17.11
N LEU A 352 22.14 -7.34 18.30
CA LEU A 352 22.91 -7.27 19.56
C LEU A 352 23.27 -8.68 20.08
N THR A 353 24.55 -8.89 20.36
CA THR A 353 25.10 -10.04 21.12
C THR A 353 25.65 -9.56 22.47
N LYS A 354 25.62 -10.44 23.47
CA LYS A 354 25.93 -10.13 24.87
C LYS A 354 27.42 -10.33 25.18
N THR A 355 28.03 -9.39 25.90
CA THR A 355 29.12 -9.64 26.87
C THR A 355 28.59 -9.29 28.24
#